data_AF-A0A939ZU35-F1
#
_entry.id   AF-A0A939ZU35-F1
#
_cell.length_a   1.000
_cell.length_b   1.000
_cell.length_c   1.000
_cell.angle_alpha   90.00
_cell.angle_beta   90.00
_cell.angle_gamma   90.00
#
_symmetry.space_group_name_H-M   'P 1'
#
loop_
_entity.id
_entity.type
_entity.pdbx_description
1 polymer ?
#
loop_
_entity_poly.entity_id
_entity_poly.type
_entity_poly.pdbx_seq_one_letter_code
_entity_poly.pdbx_strand_id
1 'polypeptide(L)'
;MACPTCKTSRMKKKDEKVSNLYRTEPFDNGLCKTPPMGWNSWNYFKQNINEKMLLEMAKAIKESGLLEAGYNYLNLDDYWEADRRDETGRLECDIVRFPEGMKSFVKKCNDIGFKVGLYSCNGPMTCQSLPASLGKEYMDALQFVRWGVEYLKYDFCYHKISSSIGPYLISISVAKLGSDEETFIDAEKASLRGTAKLVTGKNNHHPCMPDAGEKIKYITGLDANRGAATFLYQAPENGEYVVTLYTRYIYPMARMDKEFMAAIVVNNERPQFLEPGPFKRPCAVAPFRFVFKMIKGNNLIQIFNPIGTQADSIMINYTTMSDALQKAVKTVEEETGEKQKPIAYSLCCWGDGKPWEWGPSISNLWRTTGDIAWTWKSVMDLYERNVPLYPYASPGHWNDPDMLEVGNGKLTLAENRAHFALWCMMASPLLLGNDVVNMKKEHLE
;
A
#
# COMPACT_ATOMS: atom_id res chain seq x y z
N MET A 1 -44.33 -5.82 0.76
CA MET A 1 -44.17 -4.52 0.08
C MET A 1 -43.36 -3.61 0.99
N ALA A 2 -42.19 -3.15 0.56
CA ALA A 2 -41.32 -2.28 1.37
C ALA A 2 -41.76 -0.81 1.24
N CYS A 3 -41.82 -0.10 2.37
CA CYS A 3 -42.28 1.29 2.48
C CYS A 3 -41.44 2.27 1.61
N PRO A 4 -42.06 3.06 0.71
CA PRO A 4 -41.35 3.96 -0.23
C PRO A 4 -40.56 5.09 0.44
N THR A 5 -40.96 5.54 1.63
CA THR A 5 -40.32 6.67 2.34
C THR A 5 -38.99 6.31 3.01
N CYS A 6 -38.69 5.02 3.19
CA CYS A 6 -37.39 4.56 3.71
C CYS A 6 -36.26 4.60 2.66
N LYS A 7 -36.58 4.76 1.36
CA LYS A 7 -35.57 4.89 0.30
C LYS A 7 -35.02 6.31 0.16
N THR A 8 -35.78 7.33 0.52
CA THR A 8 -35.41 8.74 0.29
C THR A 8 -34.51 9.33 1.39
N SER A 9 -34.42 8.72 2.58
CA SER A 9 -33.47 9.14 3.63
C SER A 9 -32.07 8.53 3.49
N ARG A 10 -31.87 7.53 2.61
CA ARG A 10 -30.56 6.94 2.32
C ARG A 10 -29.72 7.74 1.33
N MET A 11 -30.29 8.75 0.67
CA MET A 11 -29.63 9.54 -0.37
C MET A 11 -29.54 11.00 0.08
N LYS A 12 -28.66 11.33 1.05
CA LYS A 12 -28.28 12.73 1.34
C LYS A 12 -27.14 12.94 2.36
N LYS A 13 -26.25 11.97 2.58
CA LYS A 13 -24.93 12.26 3.13
C LYS A 13 -23.91 12.02 2.04
N LYS A 14 -23.21 13.08 1.62
CA LYS A 14 -21.97 12.94 0.83
C LYS A 14 -21.05 11.99 1.60
N ASP A 15 -20.38 11.09 0.88
CA ASP A 15 -19.30 10.32 1.46
C ASP A 15 -18.29 11.32 2.04
N GLU A 16 -18.14 11.33 3.37
CA GLU A 16 -17.06 12.08 4.00
C GLU A 16 -15.78 11.42 3.51
N LYS A 17 -14.98 12.15 2.71
CA LYS A 17 -13.61 11.72 2.37
C LYS A 17 -12.97 11.27 3.67
N VAL A 18 -12.35 10.11 3.67
CA VAL A 18 -11.79 9.46 4.86
C VAL A 18 -10.51 10.19 5.35
N SER A 19 -10.36 11.47 5.00
CA SER A 19 -9.34 12.44 5.43
C SER A 19 -8.99 12.42 6.92
N ASN A 20 -9.85 11.90 7.80
CA ASN A 20 -9.62 11.85 9.24
C ASN A 20 -8.98 10.53 9.76
N LEU A 21 -8.65 9.56 8.91
CA LEU A 21 -7.94 8.33 9.36
C LEU A 21 -6.41 8.43 9.30
N TYR A 22 -5.87 9.56 8.83
CA TYR A 22 -4.50 9.62 8.34
C TYR A 22 -3.63 10.58 9.14
N ARG A 23 -2.31 10.39 8.97
CA ARG A 23 -1.27 11.18 9.64
C ARG A 23 -1.59 12.66 9.49
N THR A 24 -1.66 13.36 10.61
CA THR A 24 -1.73 14.83 10.61
C THR A 24 -0.47 15.44 10.02
N GLU A 25 0.65 14.70 10.11
CA GLU A 25 1.95 15.10 9.59
C GLU A 25 2.30 14.41 8.26
N PRO A 26 2.97 15.12 7.34
CA PRO A 26 3.51 14.53 6.12
C PRO A 26 4.44 13.33 6.40
N PHE A 27 4.51 12.40 5.45
CA PHE A 27 5.46 11.29 5.50
C PHE A 27 6.90 11.82 5.36
N ASP A 28 7.77 11.53 6.33
CA ASP A 28 9.19 11.85 6.20
C ASP A 28 10.05 10.63 6.56
N ASN A 29 10.77 10.11 5.56
CA ASN A 29 11.83 9.13 5.72
C ASN A 29 13.23 9.73 5.43
N GLY A 30 13.31 11.06 5.32
CA GLY A 30 14.54 11.79 5.00
C GLY A 30 14.95 11.77 3.53
N LEU A 31 14.21 11.09 2.65
CA LEU A 31 14.53 10.94 1.23
C LEU A 31 13.77 11.91 0.32
N CYS A 32 14.16 11.92 -0.96
CA CYS A 32 13.47 12.64 -2.05
C CYS A 32 13.22 14.12 -1.76
N LYS A 33 14.11 14.82 -1.05
CA LYS A 33 14.00 16.28 -0.82
C LYS A 33 14.00 17.09 -2.13
N THR A 34 14.55 16.52 -3.19
CA THR A 34 14.35 16.89 -4.60
C THR A 34 13.76 15.69 -5.35
N PRO A 35 13.18 15.88 -6.56
CA PRO A 35 12.69 14.76 -7.35
C PRO A 35 13.80 13.74 -7.60
N PRO A 36 13.54 12.43 -7.44
CA PRO A 36 14.58 11.42 -7.64
C PRO A 36 14.98 11.35 -9.11
N MET A 37 16.28 11.14 -9.35
CA MET A 37 16.87 10.98 -10.68
C MET A 37 17.51 9.60 -10.77
N GLY A 38 17.33 8.91 -11.90
CA GLY A 38 17.86 7.57 -12.06
C GLY A 38 17.51 6.95 -13.40
N TRP A 39 17.51 5.63 -13.45
CA TRP A 39 17.21 4.84 -14.62
C TRP A 39 16.25 3.70 -14.24
N ASN A 40 15.33 3.35 -15.13
CA ASN A 40 14.39 2.24 -14.99
C ASN A 40 14.41 1.38 -16.26
N SER A 41 14.39 0.05 -16.08
CA SER A 41 14.53 -0.91 -17.19
C SER A 41 13.34 -0.98 -18.15
N TRP A 42 12.15 -0.54 -17.76
CA TRP A 42 10.90 -0.95 -18.41
C TRP A 42 10.73 -0.42 -19.84
N ASN A 43 10.95 0.87 -20.09
CA ASN A 43 10.57 1.49 -21.36
C ASN A 43 11.27 0.84 -22.56
N TYR A 44 12.57 0.52 -22.42
CA TYR A 44 13.36 -0.11 -23.48
C TYR A 44 13.46 -1.64 -23.35
N PHE A 45 13.85 -2.15 -22.18
CA PHE A 45 14.25 -3.57 -22.04
C PHE A 45 13.09 -4.50 -21.73
N LYS A 46 12.00 -3.98 -21.13
CA LYS A 46 10.83 -4.79 -20.73
C LYS A 46 11.30 -6.00 -19.90
N GLN A 47 10.92 -7.21 -20.31
CA GLN A 47 11.31 -8.46 -19.66
C GLN A 47 12.77 -8.86 -19.87
N ASN A 48 13.53 -8.18 -20.74
CA ASN A 48 14.85 -8.64 -21.16
C ASN A 48 15.95 -8.04 -20.27
N ILE A 49 15.91 -8.35 -18.98
CA ILE A 49 16.89 -7.91 -17.99
C ILE A 49 17.63 -9.09 -17.36
N ASN A 50 18.90 -8.89 -17.05
CA ASN A 50 19.70 -9.80 -16.24
C ASN A 50 20.85 -9.03 -15.57
N GLU A 51 21.45 -9.64 -14.56
CA GLU A 51 22.52 -9.04 -13.76
C GLU A 51 23.67 -8.47 -14.61
N LYS A 52 24.17 -9.24 -15.59
CA LYS A 52 25.29 -8.80 -16.43
C LYS A 52 24.94 -7.53 -17.21
N MET A 53 23.81 -7.53 -17.90
CA MET A 53 23.33 -6.38 -18.69
C MET A 53 23.11 -5.15 -17.79
N LEU A 54 22.53 -5.32 -16.61
CA LEU A 54 22.27 -4.23 -15.67
C LEU A 54 23.56 -3.63 -15.11
N LEU A 55 24.59 -4.45 -14.86
CA LEU A 55 25.91 -3.96 -14.44
C LEU A 55 26.66 -3.25 -15.57
N GLU A 56 26.50 -3.68 -16.82
CA GLU A 56 26.99 -2.96 -18.00
C GLU A 56 26.29 -1.61 -18.17
N MET A 57 24.96 -1.58 -17.99
CA MET A 57 24.17 -0.34 -18.00
C MET A 57 24.62 0.64 -16.91
N ALA A 58 24.81 0.16 -15.67
CA ALA A 58 25.28 0.99 -14.56
C ALA A 58 26.66 1.61 -14.87
N LYS A 59 27.56 0.86 -15.49
CA LYS A 59 28.86 1.39 -15.93
C LYS A 59 28.70 2.45 -17.02
N ALA A 60 27.86 2.24 -18.02
CA ALA A 60 27.62 3.22 -19.08
C ALA A 60 27.02 4.53 -18.55
N ILE A 61 26.07 4.46 -17.61
CA ILE A 61 25.51 5.64 -16.93
C ILE A 61 26.59 6.40 -16.15
N LYS A 62 27.51 5.69 -15.50
CA LYS A 62 28.65 6.31 -14.82
C LYS A 62 29.66 6.93 -15.79
N GLU A 63 30.06 6.20 -16.83
CA GLU A 63 31.06 6.65 -17.81
C GLU A 63 30.56 7.84 -18.66
N SER A 64 29.24 7.97 -18.85
CA SER A 64 28.63 9.13 -19.52
C SER A 64 28.55 10.38 -18.63
N GLY A 65 28.86 10.30 -17.34
CA GLY A 65 28.75 11.42 -16.39
C GLY A 65 27.35 11.63 -15.81
N LEU A 66 26.37 10.77 -16.16
CA LEU A 66 25.00 10.89 -15.67
C LEU A 66 24.90 10.57 -14.17
N LEU A 67 25.71 9.64 -13.66
CA LEU A 67 25.75 9.35 -12.22
C LEU A 67 26.18 10.60 -11.42
N GLU A 68 27.20 11.30 -11.90
CA GLU A 68 27.71 12.55 -11.33
C GLU A 68 26.71 13.69 -11.46
N ALA A 69 25.92 13.72 -12.55
CA ALA A 69 24.80 14.64 -12.73
C ALA A 69 23.60 14.36 -11.80
N GLY A 70 23.61 13.22 -11.10
CA GLY A 70 22.63 12.89 -10.07
C GLY A 70 21.73 11.68 -10.37
N TYR A 71 21.84 11.06 -11.55
CA TYR A 71 21.09 9.85 -11.92
C TYR A 71 21.61 8.62 -11.16
N ASN A 72 21.26 8.54 -9.88
CA ASN A 72 21.87 7.60 -8.93
C ASN A 72 20.95 6.44 -8.52
N TYR A 73 19.70 6.41 -8.95
CA TYR A 73 18.85 5.23 -8.80
C TYR A 73 18.99 4.31 -10.02
N LEU A 74 19.21 3.02 -9.78
CA LEU A 74 19.12 1.95 -10.78
C LEU A 74 17.92 1.08 -10.41
N ASN A 75 16.77 1.36 -11.03
CA ASN A 75 15.50 0.74 -10.71
C ASN A 75 15.23 -0.43 -11.67
N LEU A 76 15.03 -1.61 -11.10
CA LEU A 76 14.57 -2.79 -11.83
C LEU A 76 13.05 -2.79 -11.77
N ASP A 77 12.43 -2.74 -12.96
CA ASP A 77 10.99 -2.92 -13.10
C ASP A 77 10.59 -4.41 -13.04
N ASP A 78 9.36 -4.74 -13.41
CA ASP A 78 8.84 -6.12 -13.48
C ASP A 78 9.82 -7.08 -14.20
N TYR A 79 9.76 -8.38 -13.89
CA TYR A 79 10.65 -9.45 -14.35
C TYR A 79 12.04 -9.55 -13.67
N TRP A 80 12.21 -8.98 -12.48
CA TRP A 80 13.33 -9.36 -11.62
C TRP A 80 12.98 -10.58 -10.75
N GLU A 81 11.69 -10.77 -10.49
CA GLU A 81 11.10 -11.77 -9.63
C GLU A 81 11.27 -13.18 -10.20
N ALA A 82 11.50 -14.16 -9.33
CA ALA A 82 11.24 -15.54 -9.66
C ALA A 82 9.73 -15.74 -9.90
N ASP A 83 9.38 -16.72 -10.73
CA ASP A 83 7.97 -17.08 -11.01
C ASP A 83 7.22 -17.61 -9.78
N ARG A 84 7.97 -17.95 -8.72
CA ARG A 84 7.47 -18.51 -7.47
C ARG A 84 8.22 -17.93 -6.27
N ARG A 85 7.50 -17.88 -5.15
CA ARG A 85 8.07 -17.60 -3.84
C ARG A 85 8.82 -18.82 -3.30
N ASP A 86 9.73 -18.59 -2.36
CA ASP A 86 10.43 -19.68 -1.66
C ASP A 86 9.47 -20.54 -0.82
N GLU A 87 9.98 -21.63 -0.23
CA GLU A 87 9.20 -22.55 0.61
C GLU A 87 8.59 -21.88 1.86
N THR A 88 9.14 -20.75 2.29
CA THR A 88 8.65 -19.96 3.42
C THR A 88 7.67 -18.85 3.00
N GLY A 89 7.44 -18.71 1.69
CA GLY A 89 6.54 -17.73 1.10
C GLY A 89 7.16 -16.35 0.81
N ARG A 90 8.49 -16.20 0.88
CA ARG A 90 9.22 -14.95 0.58
C ARG A 90 9.45 -14.75 -0.91
N LEU A 91 9.54 -13.49 -1.33
CA LEU A 91 9.97 -13.15 -2.70
C LEU A 91 11.41 -13.59 -2.92
N GLU A 92 11.70 -14.07 -4.13
CA GLU A 92 13.03 -14.38 -4.62
C GLU A 92 13.22 -13.74 -5.98
N CYS A 93 14.46 -13.48 -6.37
CA CYS A 93 14.79 -13.08 -7.73
C CYS A 93 14.92 -14.30 -8.66
N ASP A 94 14.69 -14.11 -9.95
CA ASP A 94 14.93 -15.14 -10.95
C ASP A 94 16.41 -15.58 -10.92
N ILE A 95 16.66 -16.85 -10.60
CA ILE A 95 18.01 -17.40 -10.41
C ILE A 95 18.82 -17.49 -11.70
N VAL A 96 18.17 -17.53 -12.87
CA VAL A 96 18.87 -17.53 -14.16
C VAL A 96 19.36 -16.11 -14.49
N ARG A 97 18.55 -15.09 -14.16
CA ARG A 97 18.87 -13.68 -14.40
C ARG A 97 19.83 -13.10 -13.35
N PHE A 98 19.70 -13.55 -12.11
CA PHE A 98 20.47 -13.09 -10.93
C PHE A 98 21.08 -14.29 -10.20
N PRO A 99 22.09 -14.97 -10.79
CA PRO A 99 22.63 -16.22 -10.27
C PRO A 99 23.30 -16.09 -8.90
N GLU A 100 23.75 -14.89 -8.52
CA GLU A 100 24.32 -14.61 -7.20
C GLU A 100 23.30 -14.05 -6.20
N GLY A 101 22.04 -13.91 -6.62
CA GLY A 101 20.95 -13.40 -5.81
C GLY A 101 20.91 -11.87 -5.70
N MET A 102 19.72 -11.36 -5.34
CA MET A 102 19.44 -9.92 -5.32
C MET A 102 20.33 -9.14 -4.34
N LYS A 103 20.68 -9.71 -3.18
CA LYS A 103 21.59 -9.07 -2.23
C LYS A 103 22.98 -8.81 -2.81
N SER A 104 23.53 -9.78 -3.56
CA SER A 104 24.83 -9.63 -4.22
C SER A 104 24.75 -8.53 -5.28
N PHE A 105 23.69 -8.55 -6.10
CA PHE A 105 23.46 -7.53 -7.12
C PHE A 105 23.36 -6.11 -6.53
N VAL A 106 22.54 -5.92 -5.49
CA VAL A 106 22.42 -4.63 -4.79
C VAL A 106 23.77 -4.15 -4.30
N LYS A 107 24.56 -5.03 -3.67
CA LYS A 107 25.90 -4.69 -3.21
C LYS A 107 26.81 -4.24 -4.36
N LYS A 108 26.84 -4.97 -5.49
CA LYS A 108 27.65 -4.60 -6.67
C LYS A 108 27.28 -3.23 -7.21
N CYS A 109 25.98 -2.90 -7.30
CA CYS A 109 25.52 -1.59 -7.74
C CYS A 109 25.86 -0.48 -6.73
N ASN A 110 25.70 -0.74 -5.43
CA ASN A 110 26.10 0.16 -4.36
C ASN A 110 27.61 0.46 -4.41
N ASP A 111 28.47 -0.55 -4.63
CA ASP A 111 29.91 -0.38 -4.75
C ASP A 111 30.30 0.52 -5.95
N ILE A 112 29.46 0.59 -7.00
CA ILE A 112 29.64 1.50 -8.15
C ILE A 112 29.22 2.93 -7.82
N GLY A 113 28.26 3.10 -6.90
CA GLY A 113 27.67 4.38 -6.48
C GLY A 113 26.16 4.51 -6.69
N PHE A 114 25.49 3.46 -7.18
CA PHE A 114 24.05 3.46 -7.41
C PHE A 114 23.26 3.01 -6.18
N LYS A 115 22.06 3.53 -6.04
CA LYS A 115 20.99 3.04 -5.17
C LYS A 115 20.09 2.12 -5.97
N VAL A 116 19.82 0.91 -5.49
CA VAL A 116 18.99 -0.04 -6.26
C VAL A 116 17.54 0.10 -5.87
N GLY A 117 16.68 0.18 -6.88
CA GLY A 117 15.24 0.09 -6.72
C GLY A 117 14.68 -1.21 -7.27
N LEU A 118 13.64 -1.72 -6.60
CA LEU A 118 12.85 -2.85 -7.09
C LEU A 118 11.41 -2.44 -7.36
N TYR A 119 10.71 -3.36 -8.01
CA TYR A 119 9.32 -3.26 -8.36
C TYR A 119 8.50 -4.32 -7.61
N SER A 120 7.29 -3.96 -7.22
CA SER A 120 6.24 -4.93 -6.89
C SER A 120 4.88 -4.28 -7.12
N CYS A 121 3.80 -4.93 -6.69
CA CYS A 121 2.45 -4.48 -6.97
C CYS A 121 1.54 -4.55 -5.73
N ASN A 122 0.64 -3.59 -5.62
CA ASN A 122 -0.54 -3.56 -4.76
C ASN A 122 -1.65 -4.47 -5.35
N GLY A 123 -1.25 -5.70 -5.65
CA GLY A 123 -2.08 -6.76 -6.20
C GLY A 123 -1.50 -8.11 -5.80
N PRO A 124 -2.26 -9.21 -5.97
CA PRO A 124 -1.75 -10.55 -5.72
C PRO A 124 -0.65 -10.95 -6.73
N MET A 125 -0.58 -10.26 -7.87
CA MET A 125 0.43 -10.46 -8.90
C MET A 125 0.88 -9.11 -9.47
N THR A 126 2.07 -9.09 -10.06
CA THR A 126 2.58 -7.96 -10.85
C THR A 126 1.79 -7.80 -12.14
N CYS A 127 2.03 -6.71 -12.88
CA CYS A 127 1.40 -6.52 -14.18
C CYS A 127 1.72 -7.66 -15.17
N GLN A 128 2.87 -8.33 -15.01
CA GLN A 128 3.29 -9.47 -15.82
C GLN A 128 2.96 -10.83 -15.17
N SER A 129 2.02 -10.86 -14.21
CA SER A 129 1.57 -12.08 -13.53
C SER A 129 2.64 -12.79 -12.70
N LEU A 130 3.67 -12.08 -12.23
CA LEU A 130 4.67 -12.59 -11.28
C LEU A 130 4.23 -12.36 -9.82
N PRO A 131 4.86 -13.01 -8.82
CA PRO A 131 4.51 -12.81 -7.41
C PRO A 131 4.61 -11.34 -6.97
N ALA A 132 3.56 -10.81 -6.33
CA ALA A 132 3.52 -9.45 -5.78
C ALA A 132 3.13 -9.41 -4.29
N SER A 133 3.01 -8.23 -3.70
CA SER A 133 3.04 -8.05 -2.25
C SER A 133 1.70 -7.85 -1.54
N LEU A 134 0.55 -7.80 -2.24
CA LEU A 134 -0.74 -7.62 -1.55
C LEU A 134 -1.00 -8.77 -0.55
N GLY A 135 -1.22 -8.42 0.71
CA GLY A 135 -1.38 -9.36 1.83
C GLY A 135 -0.08 -10.00 2.34
N LYS A 136 1.08 -9.58 1.83
CA LYS A 136 2.42 -10.03 2.22
C LYS A 136 3.40 -8.87 2.43
N GLU A 137 2.89 -7.66 2.60
CA GLU A 137 3.63 -6.41 2.55
C GLU A 137 4.78 -6.40 3.55
N TYR A 138 4.52 -6.79 4.82
CA TYR A 138 5.56 -6.80 5.85
C TYR A 138 6.67 -7.83 5.58
N MET A 139 6.31 -9.01 5.09
CA MET A 139 7.28 -10.05 4.75
C MET A 139 8.17 -9.61 3.58
N ASP A 140 7.57 -9.02 2.55
CA ASP A 140 8.29 -8.55 1.37
C ASP A 140 9.14 -7.32 1.69
N ALA A 141 8.63 -6.39 2.50
CA ALA A 141 9.39 -5.24 2.99
C ALA A 141 10.62 -5.67 3.79
N LEU A 142 10.51 -6.68 4.68
CA LEU A 142 11.66 -7.25 5.37
C LEU A 142 12.70 -7.79 4.39
N GLN A 143 12.24 -8.46 3.33
CA GLN A 143 13.13 -9.00 2.30
C GLN A 143 13.85 -7.89 1.53
N PHE A 144 13.14 -6.83 1.14
CA PHE A 144 13.74 -5.66 0.47
C PHE A 144 14.81 -4.99 1.33
N VAL A 145 14.53 -4.76 2.62
CA VAL A 145 15.50 -4.18 3.56
C VAL A 145 16.71 -5.10 3.73
N ARG A 146 16.50 -6.42 3.89
CA ARG A 146 17.59 -7.41 4.04
C ARG A 146 18.48 -7.54 2.80
N TRP A 147 17.95 -7.27 1.62
CA TRP A 147 18.72 -7.17 0.39
C TRP A 147 19.42 -5.82 0.21
N GLY A 148 19.06 -4.81 0.99
CA GLY A 148 19.64 -3.46 0.92
C GLY A 148 19.00 -2.57 -0.16
N VAL A 149 17.78 -2.89 -0.59
CA VAL A 149 17.02 -2.09 -1.56
C VAL A 149 16.79 -0.67 -1.00
N GLU A 150 16.81 0.34 -1.88
CA GLU A 150 16.75 1.76 -1.50
C GLU A 150 15.60 2.51 -2.19
N TYR A 151 14.86 1.85 -3.08
CA TYR A 151 13.68 2.38 -3.76
C TYR A 151 12.67 1.26 -4.05
N LEU A 152 11.38 1.54 -3.90
CA LEU A 152 10.30 0.63 -4.30
C LEU A 152 9.31 1.37 -5.22
N LYS A 153 9.21 0.92 -6.47
CA LYS A 153 8.06 1.19 -7.34
C LYS A 153 6.97 0.19 -7.00
N TYR A 154 5.79 0.68 -6.61
CA TYR A 154 4.70 -0.17 -6.14
C TYR A 154 3.46 0.05 -7.01
N ASP A 155 3.20 -0.89 -7.91
CA ASP A 155 2.19 -0.83 -8.96
C ASP A 155 0.77 -1.18 -8.49
N PHE A 156 -0.18 -1.22 -9.42
CA PHE A 156 -1.61 -1.31 -9.13
C PHE A 156 -2.38 -2.32 -10.01
N CYS A 157 -1.68 -3.21 -10.72
CA CYS A 157 -2.27 -4.33 -11.44
C CYS A 157 -2.90 -5.38 -10.50
N TYR A 158 -3.96 -6.06 -10.97
CA TYR A 158 -4.68 -7.10 -10.22
C TYR A 158 -5.21 -6.66 -8.84
N HIS A 159 -5.23 -5.36 -8.54
CA HIS A 159 -5.65 -4.84 -7.25
C HIS A 159 -7.08 -5.29 -6.90
N LYS A 160 -7.33 -5.43 -5.61
CA LYS A 160 -8.67 -5.71 -5.08
C LYS A 160 -9.19 -4.49 -4.37
N ILE A 161 -10.43 -4.12 -4.71
CA ILE A 161 -11.14 -3.09 -3.98
C ILE A 161 -11.81 -3.73 -2.77
N SER A 162 -11.40 -3.28 -1.60
CA SER A 162 -11.93 -3.75 -0.33
C SER A 162 -13.40 -3.42 -0.18
N SER A 163 -14.10 -4.26 0.58
CA SER A 163 -15.54 -4.13 0.78
C SER A 163 -15.90 -2.94 1.65
N SER A 164 -16.95 -2.20 1.27
CA SER A 164 -17.57 -1.16 2.12
C SER A 164 -18.50 -1.72 3.19
N ILE A 165 -18.65 -3.04 3.25
CA ILE A 165 -19.48 -3.72 4.25
C ILE A 165 -18.70 -3.88 5.54
N GLY A 166 -19.26 -3.37 6.65
CA GLY A 166 -18.66 -3.49 7.97
C GLY A 166 -19.02 -4.80 8.67
N PRO A 167 -18.29 -5.13 9.76
CA PRO A 167 -18.59 -6.33 10.53
C PRO A 167 -19.93 -6.19 11.27
N TYR A 168 -20.57 -7.32 11.50
CA TYR A 168 -21.63 -7.43 12.49
C TYR A 168 -21.01 -7.80 13.84
N LEU A 169 -20.89 -6.87 14.78
CA LEU A 169 -20.08 -7.07 15.99
C LEU A 169 -20.94 -7.58 17.16
N ILE A 170 -20.63 -8.73 17.73
CA ILE A 170 -21.35 -9.30 18.90
C ILE A 170 -20.72 -8.80 20.20
N SER A 171 -19.40 -8.83 20.27
CA SER A 171 -18.63 -8.41 21.42
C SER A 171 -17.18 -8.16 20.99
N ILE A 172 -16.42 -7.53 21.88
CA ILE A 172 -14.98 -7.61 21.85
C ILE A 172 -14.49 -8.30 23.12
N SER A 173 -13.27 -8.81 23.08
CA SER A 173 -12.52 -9.08 24.29
C SER A 173 -11.19 -8.35 24.28
N VAL A 174 -10.66 -8.13 25.49
CA VAL A 174 -9.34 -7.56 25.69
C VAL A 174 -8.58 -8.40 26.71
N ALA A 175 -7.38 -8.84 26.35
CA ALA A 175 -6.47 -9.57 27.23
C ALA A 175 -5.08 -8.92 27.18
N LYS A 176 -4.35 -8.91 28.29
CA LYS A 176 -2.93 -8.51 28.25
C LYS A 176 -2.16 -9.54 27.42
N LEU A 177 -1.22 -9.11 26.60
CA LEU A 177 -0.40 -10.03 25.81
C LEU A 177 0.34 -11.02 26.73
N GLY A 178 0.17 -12.31 26.49
CA GLY A 178 0.72 -13.39 27.32
C GLY A 178 -0.09 -13.74 28.57
N SER A 179 -1.28 -13.17 28.76
CA SER A 179 -2.20 -13.52 29.85
C SER A 179 -3.32 -14.45 29.37
N ASP A 180 -3.79 -15.32 30.26
CA ASP A 180 -4.99 -16.13 30.08
C ASP A 180 -6.27 -15.40 30.53
N GLU A 181 -6.14 -14.21 31.14
CA GLU A 181 -7.28 -13.42 31.59
C GLU A 181 -7.82 -12.53 30.47
N GLU A 182 -9.05 -12.82 30.05
CA GLU A 182 -9.72 -12.14 28.96
C GLU A 182 -11.00 -11.45 29.43
N THR A 183 -11.07 -10.12 29.24
CA THR A 183 -12.26 -9.32 29.61
C THR A 183 -13.18 -9.18 28.42
N PHE A 184 -14.39 -9.74 28.50
CA PHE A 184 -15.41 -9.62 27.47
C PHE A 184 -16.27 -8.36 27.64
N ILE A 185 -16.50 -7.67 26.53
CA ILE A 185 -17.32 -6.46 26.46
C ILE A 185 -18.36 -6.65 25.35
N ASP A 186 -19.62 -6.87 25.75
CA ASP A 186 -20.72 -7.08 24.83
C ASP A 186 -21.04 -5.84 23.99
N ALA A 187 -21.59 -6.07 22.80
CA ALA A 187 -22.07 -5.02 21.89
C ALA A 187 -22.97 -3.96 22.56
N GLU A 188 -23.72 -4.33 23.60
CA GLU A 188 -24.60 -3.41 24.32
C GLU A 188 -23.86 -2.30 25.08
N LYS A 189 -22.59 -2.55 25.44
CA LYS A 189 -21.76 -1.60 26.19
C LYS A 189 -21.05 -0.60 25.27
N ALA A 190 -21.19 -0.75 23.95
CA ALA A 190 -20.57 0.16 23.00
C ALA A 190 -21.34 1.49 22.91
N SER A 191 -20.59 2.59 22.83
CA SER A 191 -21.14 3.87 22.36
C SER A 191 -21.19 3.84 20.83
N LEU A 192 -22.36 4.15 20.25
CA LEU A 192 -22.61 4.04 18.81
C LEU A 192 -22.73 5.42 18.17
N ARG A 193 -22.09 5.59 17.00
CA ARG A 193 -22.15 6.83 16.19
C ARG A 193 -22.71 6.53 14.80
N GLY A 194 -23.39 7.53 14.23
CA GLY A 194 -23.74 7.55 12.81
C GLY A 194 -24.82 6.51 12.47
N THR A 195 -24.53 5.63 11.51
CA THR A 195 -25.45 4.55 11.10
C THR A 195 -25.38 3.31 12.01
N ALA A 196 -24.43 3.28 12.96
CA ALA A 196 -24.25 2.16 13.86
C ALA A 196 -25.48 1.99 14.77
N LYS A 197 -25.95 0.74 14.92
CA LYS A 197 -27.11 0.42 15.77
C LYS A 197 -27.01 -0.99 16.34
N LEU A 198 -27.54 -1.15 17.55
CA LEU A 198 -27.72 -2.45 18.20
C LEU A 198 -28.99 -3.13 17.65
N VAL A 199 -28.87 -4.40 17.26
CA VAL A 199 -29.97 -5.19 16.72
C VAL A 199 -30.01 -6.55 17.41
N THR A 200 -31.22 -7.03 17.69
CA THR A 200 -31.46 -8.39 18.17
C THR A 200 -31.85 -9.28 16.99
N GLY A 201 -31.17 -10.41 16.81
CA GLY A 201 -31.53 -11.40 15.78
C GLY A 201 -31.32 -12.82 16.26
N LYS A 202 -32.03 -13.77 15.65
CA LYS A 202 -31.85 -15.20 15.96
C LYS A 202 -30.46 -15.66 15.60
N ASN A 203 -29.79 -16.42 16.46
CA ASN A 203 -28.57 -17.14 16.10
C ASN A 203 -28.94 -18.19 15.04
N ASN A 204 -28.22 -18.22 13.90
CA ASN A 204 -28.55 -19.14 12.82
C ASN A 204 -28.22 -20.57 13.26
N HIS A 205 -29.14 -21.53 13.06
CA HIS A 205 -28.89 -22.94 13.36
C HIS A 205 -27.63 -23.41 12.60
N HIS A 206 -26.54 -23.69 13.31
CA HIS A 206 -25.35 -24.32 12.75
C HIS A 206 -24.80 -25.36 13.74
N PRO A 207 -24.41 -26.57 13.28
CA PRO A 207 -23.98 -27.69 14.13
C PRO A 207 -22.66 -27.46 14.92
N CYS A 208 -22.03 -26.29 14.80
CA CYS A 208 -20.85 -25.91 15.57
C CYS A 208 -21.21 -25.12 16.84
N MET A 209 -22.49 -25.04 17.22
CA MET A 209 -22.97 -24.20 18.30
C MET A 209 -23.95 -24.93 19.23
N PRO A 210 -23.73 -24.89 20.55
CA PRO A 210 -24.68 -25.41 21.54
C PRO A 210 -25.95 -24.53 21.70
N ASP A 211 -25.87 -23.23 21.36
CA ASP A 211 -26.95 -22.25 21.62
C ASP A 211 -27.74 -21.85 20.35
N ALA A 212 -27.90 -22.80 19.42
CA ALA A 212 -28.61 -22.60 18.17
C ALA A 212 -30.10 -22.23 18.40
N GLY A 213 -30.52 -21.03 17.96
CA GLY A 213 -31.90 -20.55 18.09
C GLY A 213 -32.11 -19.47 19.15
N GLU A 214 -31.13 -19.19 20.00
CA GLU A 214 -31.19 -18.08 20.96
C GLU A 214 -31.10 -16.71 20.27
N LYS A 215 -31.63 -15.67 20.92
CA LYS A 215 -31.57 -14.29 20.42
C LYS A 215 -30.24 -13.67 20.84
N ILE A 216 -29.41 -13.30 19.86
CA ILE A 216 -28.17 -12.57 20.08
C ILE A 216 -28.34 -11.09 19.72
N LYS A 217 -27.70 -10.22 20.50
CA LYS A 217 -27.58 -8.80 20.18
C LYS A 217 -26.23 -8.55 19.52
N TYR A 218 -26.22 -7.72 18.50
CA TYR A 218 -25.01 -7.37 17.75
C TYR A 218 -25.17 -5.97 17.16
N ILE A 219 -24.04 -5.30 16.92
CA ILE A 219 -23.97 -4.02 16.24
C ILE A 219 -23.92 -4.25 14.74
N THR A 220 -24.64 -3.42 14.00
CA THR A 220 -24.58 -3.33 12.53
C THR A 220 -24.55 -1.85 12.12
N GLY A 221 -24.44 -1.58 10.82
CA GLY A 221 -24.38 -0.22 10.30
C GLY A 221 -23.01 0.44 10.49
N LEU A 222 -21.96 -0.37 10.55
CA LEU A 222 -20.55 0.05 10.56
C LEU A 222 -20.01 0.30 9.15
N ASP A 223 -20.87 0.20 8.13
CA ASP A 223 -20.53 0.23 6.71
C ASP A 223 -20.04 1.61 6.25
N ALA A 224 -19.13 1.60 5.29
CA ALA A 224 -18.76 2.73 4.45
C ALA A 224 -18.38 4.03 5.20
N ASN A 225 -17.69 3.91 6.33
CA ASN A 225 -17.31 5.01 7.22
C ASN A 225 -18.50 5.83 7.73
N ARG A 226 -19.72 5.28 7.73
CA ARG A 226 -20.93 5.99 8.16
C ARG A 226 -21.36 5.68 9.58
N GLY A 227 -20.78 4.67 10.20
CA GLY A 227 -21.05 4.32 11.59
C GLY A 227 -19.85 3.68 12.27
N ALA A 228 -19.77 3.87 13.58
CA ALA A 228 -18.69 3.35 14.42
C ALA A 228 -19.24 2.85 15.75
N ALA A 229 -18.58 1.82 16.31
CA ALA A 229 -18.78 1.34 17.66
C ALA A 229 -17.53 1.65 18.49
N THR A 230 -17.70 2.28 19.64
CA THR A 230 -16.59 2.61 20.55
C THR A 230 -16.79 1.95 21.90
N PHE A 231 -15.79 1.19 22.33
CA PHE A 231 -15.75 0.51 23.63
C PHE A 231 -14.74 1.19 24.53
N LEU A 232 -15.08 1.32 25.82
CA LEU A 232 -14.16 1.78 26.85
C LEU A 232 -13.56 0.56 27.54
N TYR A 233 -12.23 0.46 27.56
CA TYR A 233 -11.50 -0.53 28.33
C TYR A 233 -10.58 0.15 29.35
N GLN A 234 -10.57 -0.35 30.58
CA GLN A 234 -9.71 0.16 31.64
C GLN A 234 -8.50 -0.77 31.82
N ALA A 235 -7.37 -0.41 31.23
CA ALA A 235 -6.16 -1.21 31.34
C ALA A 235 -5.54 -1.03 32.74
N PRO A 236 -5.18 -2.11 33.45
CA PRO A 236 -4.60 -2.03 34.80
C PRO A 236 -3.22 -1.38 34.82
N GLU A 237 -2.48 -1.45 33.70
CA GLU A 237 -1.13 -0.94 33.54
C GLU A 237 -0.85 -0.57 32.09
N ASN A 238 0.31 0.06 31.83
CA ASN A 238 0.78 0.28 30.47
C ASN A 238 1.27 -1.06 29.90
N GLY A 239 0.95 -1.35 28.64
CA GLY A 239 1.46 -2.58 28.01
C GLY A 239 0.84 -2.88 26.66
N GLU A 240 1.14 -4.07 26.15
CA GLU A 240 0.53 -4.60 24.94
C GLU A 240 -0.67 -5.47 25.30
N TYR A 241 -1.77 -5.25 24.59
CA TYR A 241 -3.05 -5.90 24.81
C TYR A 241 -3.57 -6.47 23.49
N VAL A 242 -4.10 -7.68 23.56
CA VAL A 242 -4.79 -8.35 22.47
C VAL A 242 -6.26 -7.94 22.50
N VAL A 243 -6.72 -7.29 21.43
CA VAL A 243 -8.13 -7.03 21.18
C VAL A 243 -8.66 -8.10 20.25
N THR A 244 -9.65 -8.87 20.69
CA THR A 244 -10.34 -9.87 19.86
C THR A 244 -11.71 -9.34 19.44
N LEU A 245 -11.99 -9.34 18.13
CA LEU A 245 -13.33 -9.05 17.62
C LEU A 245 -14.14 -10.34 17.48
N TYR A 246 -15.34 -10.38 18.06
CA TYR A 246 -16.29 -11.47 17.85
C TYR A 246 -17.39 -11.01 16.91
N THR A 247 -17.33 -11.46 15.66
CA THR A 247 -18.27 -11.03 14.62
C THR A 247 -19.34 -12.07 14.35
N ARG A 248 -20.59 -11.62 14.25
CA ARG A 248 -21.71 -12.42 13.76
C ARG A 248 -21.57 -12.68 12.27
N TYR A 249 -21.67 -13.93 11.86
CA TYR A 249 -21.79 -14.28 10.46
C TYR A 249 -23.24 -14.43 10.01
N ILE A 250 -23.59 -13.78 8.90
CA ILE A 250 -24.96 -13.78 8.35
C ILE A 250 -24.95 -14.60 7.05
N TYR A 251 -25.86 -15.58 6.93
CA TYR A 251 -25.95 -16.54 5.83
C TYR A 251 -25.95 -15.91 4.41
N PRO A 252 -26.60 -14.75 4.18
CA PRO A 252 -26.42 -13.97 2.96
C PRO A 252 -24.97 -13.57 2.61
N MET A 253 -24.12 -13.21 3.58
CA MET A 253 -22.69 -12.95 3.31
C MET A 253 -21.98 -14.23 2.82
N ALA A 254 -22.35 -15.38 3.38
CA ALA A 254 -21.80 -16.70 3.03
C ALA A 254 -22.06 -17.15 1.60
N ARG A 255 -23.20 -16.77 1.02
CA ARG A 255 -23.55 -17.14 -0.36
C ARG A 255 -23.08 -16.14 -1.40
N MET A 256 -22.69 -14.94 -0.96
CA MET A 256 -22.29 -13.85 -1.88
C MET A 256 -20.77 -13.70 -1.96
N ASP A 257 -19.99 -14.57 -1.33
CA ASP A 257 -18.53 -14.44 -1.16
C ASP A 257 -18.13 -13.02 -0.71
N LYS A 258 -18.97 -12.41 0.13
CA LYS A 258 -18.78 -11.01 0.54
C LYS A 258 -17.86 -10.93 1.75
N GLU A 259 -16.66 -10.42 1.50
CA GLU A 259 -15.70 -9.99 2.51
C GLU A 259 -16.22 -8.73 3.21
N PHE A 260 -15.88 -8.54 4.48
CA PHE A 260 -16.11 -7.29 5.20
C PHE A 260 -14.76 -6.66 5.52
N MET A 261 -14.73 -5.34 5.66
CA MET A 261 -13.55 -4.62 6.12
C MET A 261 -13.82 -4.00 7.49
N ALA A 262 -12.85 -4.06 8.39
CA ALA A 262 -12.90 -3.34 9.65
C ALA A 262 -11.56 -2.65 9.95
N ALA A 263 -11.63 -1.40 10.40
CA ALA A 263 -10.54 -0.70 11.05
C ALA A 263 -10.78 -0.72 12.57
N ILE A 264 -9.72 -0.98 13.33
CA ILE A 264 -9.72 -0.92 14.78
C ILE A 264 -8.72 0.16 15.19
N VAL A 265 -9.19 1.16 15.93
CA VAL A 265 -8.41 2.30 16.41
C VAL A 265 -8.45 2.29 17.94
N VAL A 266 -7.28 2.34 18.58
CA VAL A 266 -7.17 2.49 20.04
C VAL A 266 -6.61 3.87 20.35
N ASN A 267 -7.29 4.67 21.17
CA ASN A 267 -6.85 6.01 21.60
C ASN A 267 -6.51 6.99 20.47
N ASN A 268 -7.19 6.88 19.32
CA ASN A 268 -6.87 7.64 18.10
C ASN A 268 -5.45 7.37 17.55
N GLU A 269 -4.81 6.28 17.97
CA GLU A 269 -3.62 5.77 17.33
C GLU A 269 -3.97 5.21 15.95
N ARG A 270 -2.93 4.73 15.27
CA ARG A 270 -3.05 4.19 13.93
C ARG A 270 -4.03 3.02 13.86
N PRO A 271 -4.95 3.00 12.86
CA PRO A 271 -5.83 1.87 12.66
C PRO A 271 -5.04 0.61 12.29
N GLN A 272 -5.45 -0.53 12.84
CA GLN A 272 -5.15 -1.84 12.24
C GLN A 272 -6.37 -2.30 11.43
N PHE A 273 -6.08 -2.93 10.31
CA PHE A 273 -7.05 -3.29 9.29
C PHE A 273 -7.31 -4.80 9.32
N LEU A 274 -8.60 -5.16 9.24
CA LEU A 274 -9.09 -6.53 9.14
C LEU A 274 -9.87 -6.70 7.83
N GLU A 275 -9.35 -7.53 6.94
CA GLU A 275 -10.05 -8.03 5.75
C GLU A 275 -9.99 -9.57 5.77
N PRO A 276 -10.99 -10.24 6.37
CA PRO A 276 -11.01 -11.69 6.38
C PRO A 276 -11.33 -12.20 4.98
N GLY A 277 -10.62 -13.26 4.56
CA GLY A 277 -10.90 -13.95 3.31
C GLY A 277 -12.28 -14.64 3.30
N PRO A 278 -12.67 -15.25 2.16
CA PRO A 278 -13.98 -15.81 1.99
C PRO A 278 -14.20 -17.00 2.95
N PHE A 279 -15.27 -16.94 3.75
CA PHE A 279 -15.59 -18.02 4.67
C PHE A 279 -16.29 -19.16 3.95
N LYS A 280 -15.64 -20.33 3.89
CA LYS A 280 -16.20 -21.53 3.26
C LYS A 280 -17.41 -22.13 3.98
N ARG A 281 -17.65 -21.78 5.25
CA ARG A 281 -18.77 -22.28 6.04
C ARG A 281 -19.36 -21.19 6.92
N PRO A 282 -20.68 -21.17 7.16
CA PRO A 282 -21.27 -20.22 8.07
C PRO A 282 -20.97 -20.59 9.53
N CYS A 283 -19.83 -20.13 10.08
CA CYS A 283 -19.61 -20.13 11.53
C CYS A 283 -20.20 -18.85 12.11
N ALA A 284 -21.11 -18.91 13.09
CA ALA A 284 -21.78 -17.70 13.54
C ALA A 284 -20.87 -16.73 14.31
N VAL A 285 -19.68 -17.16 14.77
CA VAL A 285 -18.68 -16.30 15.42
C VAL A 285 -17.29 -16.61 14.89
N ALA A 286 -16.56 -15.58 14.46
CA ALA A 286 -15.15 -15.67 14.08
C ALA A 286 -14.33 -14.68 14.93
N PRO A 287 -13.34 -15.15 15.71
CA PRO A 287 -12.46 -14.29 16.49
C PRO A 287 -11.30 -13.77 15.62
N PHE A 288 -11.07 -12.46 15.65
CA PHE A 288 -9.91 -11.82 15.00
C PHE A 288 -9.11 -11.04 16.03
N ARG A 289 -7.80 -11.31 16.13
CA ARG A 289 -6.94 -10.79 17.19
C ARG A 289 -5.95 -9.76 16.66
N PHE A 290 -5.83 -8.66 17.38
CA PHE A 290 -4.93 -7.54 17.07
C PHE A 290 -4.19 -7.11 18.33
N VAL A 291 -2.92 -6.78 18.21
CA VAL A 291 -2.11 -6.32 19.35
C VAL A 291 -2.00 -4.81 19.31
N PHE A 292 -2.39 -4.14 20.39
CA PHE A 292 -2.29 -2.70 20.55
C PHE A 292 -1.53 -2.34 21.82
N LYS A 293 -0.83 -1.21 21.80
CA LYS A 293 -0.32 -0.60 23.02
C LYS A 293 -1.47 0.15 23.70
N MET A 294 -1.59 -0.03 25.01
CA MET A 294 -2.58 0.66 25.83
C MET A 294 -1.91 1.34 27.01
N ILE A 295 -2.49 2.46 27.44
CA ILE A 295 -2.07 3.19 28.63
C ILE A 295 -2.88 2.73 29.83
N LYS A 296 -2.29 2.80 31.01
CA LYS A 296 -2.98 2.57 32.28
C LYS A 296 -4.20 3.49 32.37
N GLY A 297 -5.34 2.93 32.73
CA GLY A 297 -6.61 3.63 32.80
C GLY A 297 -7.42 3.51 31.51
N ASN A 298 -8.11 4.59 31.13
CA ASN A 298 -9.11 4.56 30.07
C ASN A 298 -8.48 4.47 28.68
N ASN A 299 -8.91 3.47 27.90
CA ASN A 299 -8.58 3.32 26.50
C ASN A 299 -9.88 3.22 25.67
N LEU A 300 -9.95 3.99 24.59
CA LEU A 300 -11.09 3.97 23.67
C LEU A 300 -10.77 3.09 22.47
N ILE A 301 -11.53 2.02 22.29
CA ILE A 301 -11.39 1.06 21.18
C ILE A 301 -12.54 1.31 20.20
N GLN A 302 -12.24 1.92 19.05
CA GLN A 302 -13.21 2.25 18.02
C GLN A 302 -13.11 1.26 16.85
N ILE A 303 -14.26 0.79 16.38
CA ILE A 303 -14.40 -0.19 15.29
C ILE A 303 -15.41 0.32 14.27
N PHE A 304 -15.02 0.33 13.00
CA PHE A 304 -15.82 0.79 11.86
C PHE A 304 -15.25 0.24 10.56
N ASN A 305 -15.97 0.33 9.45
CA ASN A 305 -15.40 0.08 8.12
C ASN A 305 -14.91 1.42 7.53
N PRO A 306 -13.62 1.56 7.16
CA PRO A 306 -13.09 2.81 6.63
C PRO A 306 -13.39 3.06 5.14
N ILE A 307 -13.92 2.09 4.40
CA ILE A 307 -14.05 2.11 2.94
C ILE A 307 -15.35 2.81 2.50
N GLY A 308 -15.33 4.13 2.36
CA GLY A 308 -16.46 4.90 1.82
C GLY A 308 -16.50 4.90 0.29
N THR A 309 -15.33 4.93 -0.33
CA THR A 309 -15.10 5.10 -1.76
C THR A 309 -13.99 4.16 -2.25
N GLN A 310 -13.86 4.02 -3.57
CA GLN A 310 -12.74 3.26 -4.16
C GLN A 310 -11.38 3.84 -3.74
N ALA A 311 -11.26 5.18 -3.70
CA ALA A 311 -10.03 5.87 -3.31
C ALA A 311 -9.58 5.48 -1.89
N ASP A 312 -10.51 5.23 -0.97
CA ASP A 312 -10.19 4.82 0.40
C ASP A 312 -9.53 3.44 0.43
N SER A 313 -10.02 2.49 -0.38
CA SER A 313 -9.40 1.17 -0.51
C SER A 313 -7.99 1.26 -1.11
N ILE A 314 -7.83 2.04 -2.18
CA ILE A 314 -6.53 2.25 -2.83
C ILE A 314 -5.51 2.77 -1.81
N MET A 315 -5.87 3.87 -1.16
CA MET A 315 -5.04 4.52 -0.15
C MET A 315 -4.68 3.58 1.02
N ILE A 316 -5.63 2.80 1.54
CA ILE A 316 -5.38 1.88 2.66
C ILE A 316 -4.35 0.82 2.26
N ASN A 317 -4.49 0.23 1.07
CA ASN A 317 -3.55 -0.80 0.64
C ASN A 317 -2.12 -0.23 0.45
N TYR A 318 -2.00 0.97 -0.13
CA TYR A 318 -0.70 1.66 -0.22
C TYR A 318 -0.14 2.05 1.16
N THR A 319 -1.02 2.41 2.11
CA THR A 319 -0.63 2.71 3.49
C THR A 319 -0.04 1.46 4.16
N THR A 320 -0.64 0.29 3.96
CA THR A 320 -0.14 -0.98 4.52
C THR A 320 1.31 -1.26 4.09
N MET A 321 1.66 -1.03 2.83
CA MET A 321 3.04 -1.18 2.37
C MET A 321 3.97 -0.08 2.91
N SER A 322 3.53 1.19 2.96
CA SER A 322 4.31 2.27 3.61
C SER A 322 4.72 1.90 5.05
N ASP A 323 3.83 1.22 5.75
CA ASP A 323 4.03 0.82 7.15
C ASP A 323 4.92 -0.38 7.28
N ALA A 324 4.70 -1.35 6.41
CA ALA A 324 5.54 -2.51 6.26
C ALA A 324 6.99 -2.09 6.04
N LEU A 325 7.26 -1.12 5.15
CA LEU A 325 8.60 -0.60 4.90
C LEU A 325 9.23 0.06 6.14
N GLN A 326 8.51 0.97 6.79
CA GLN A 326 9.01 1.64 8.00
C GLN A 326 9.25 0.66 9.16
N LYS A 327 8.35 -0.31 9.31
CA LYS A 327 8.46 -1.34 10.34
C LYS A 327 9.63 -2.29 10.03
N ALA A 328 9.78 -2.71 8.78
CA ALA A 328 10.84 -3.60 8.34
C ALA A 328 12.23 -2.99 8.57
N VAL A 329 12.41 -1.71 8.26
CA VAL A 329 13.65 -0.98 8.56
C VAL A 329 13.98 -1.09 10.05
N LYS A 330 13.04 -0.70 10.93
CA LYS A 330 13.25 -0.76 12.38
C LYS A 330 13.54 -2.17 12.88
N THR A 331 12.78 -3.16 12.40
CA THR A 331 12.97 -4.56 12.80
C THR A 331 14.36 -5.08 12.40
N VAL A 332 14.82 -4.79 11.18
CA VAL A 332 16.16 -5.24 10.76
C VAL A 332 17.25 -4.46 11.52
N GLU A 333 17.06 -3.18 11.83
CA GLU A 333 17.97 -2.42 12.70
C GLU A 333 18.08 -3.04 14.10
N GLU A 334 16.95 -3.43 14.70
CA GLU A 334 16.89 -4.09 15.99
C GLU A 334 17.52 -5.50 15.95
N GLU A 335 17.29 -6.27 14.89
CA GLU A 335 17.84 -7.62 14.70
C GLU A 335 19.37 -7.61 14.49
N THR A 336 19.89 -6.64 13.73
CA THR A 336 21.30 -6.60 13.31
C THR A 336 22.17 -5.69 14.17
N GLY A 337 21.57 -4.71 14.86
CA GLY A 337 22.30 -3.63 15.51
C GLY A 337 22.89 -2.59 14.53
N GLU A 338 22.63 -2.73 13.23
CA GLU A 338 23.14 -1.86 12.18
C GLU A 338 22.03 -0.98 11.62
N LYS A 339 22.32 0.32 11.47
CA LYS A 339 21.41 1.27 10.83
C LYS A 339 21.11 0.84 9.39
N GLN A 340 19.84 0.78 9.04
CA GLN A 340 19.42 0.39 7.70
C GLN A 340 19.15 1.62 6.84
N LYS A 341 19.29 1.45 5.53
CA LYS A 341 18.98 2.53 4.58
C LYS A 341 17.45 2.66 4.45
N PRO A 342 16.90 3.89 4.46
CA PRO A 342 15.50 4.08 4.15
C PRO A 342 15.21 3.73 2.67
N ILE A 343 13.97 3.36 2.38
CA ILE A 343 13.49 3.03 1.04
C ILE A 343 12.64 4.19 0.52
N ALA A 344 13.00 4.75 -0.63
CA ALA A 344 12.16 5.72 -1.35
C ALA A 344 10.89 5.01 -1.84
N TYR A 345 9.72 5.52 -1.49
CA TYR A 345 8.46 4.83 -1.77
C TYR A 345 7.65 5.52 -2.87
N SER A 346 7.50 4.84 -4.02
CA SER A 346 6.89 5.34 -5.24
C SER A 346 5.59 4.61 -5.55
N LEU A 347 4.47 5.33 -5.50
CA LEU A 347 3.14 4.79 -5.77
C LEU A 347 2.91 4.78 -7.29
N CYS A 348 2.52 3.64 -7.85
CA CYS A 348 2.22 3.51 -9.27
C CYS A 348 0.75 3.09 -9.45
N CYS A 349 -0.17 3.99 -9.08
CA CYS A 349 -1.61 3.81 -9.25
C CYS A 349 -2.21 4.61 -10.42
N TRP A 350 -1.36 5.11 -11.32
CA TRP A 350 -1.78 5.77 -12.56
C TRP A 350 -2.70 7.01 -12.42
N GLY A 351 -2.73 7.62 -11.23
CA GLY A 351 -3.67 8.69 -10.87
C GLY A 351 -5.01 8.21 -10.29
N ASP A 352 -5.26 6.90 -10.25
CA ASP A 352 -6.47 6.31 -9.69
C ASP A 352 -6.56 6.60 -8.18
N GLY A 353 -7.77 6.99 -7.75
CA GLY A 353 -7.99 7.39 -6.37
C GLY A 353 -7.40 8.76 -6.00
N LYS A 354 -6.89 9.54 -6.98
CA LYS A 354 -6.32 10.89 -6.78
C LYS A 354 -5.19 10.91 -5.74
N PRO A 355 -4.09 10.17 -5.98
CA PRO A 355 -3.01 10.01 -5.01
C PRO A 355 -2.39 11.33 -4.56
N TRP A 356 -2.46 12.40 -5.34
CA TRP A 356 -2.01 13.72 -4.92
C TRP A 356 -2.75 14.26 -3.68
N GLU A 357 -3.97 13.80 -3.38
CA GLU A 357 -4.72 14.24 -2.19
C GLU A 357 -4.27 13.56 -0.88
N TRP A 358 -3.57 12.42 -0.94
CA TRP A 358 -3.25 11.61 0.25
C TRP A 358 -1.84 11.00 0.25
N GLY A 359 -1.21 10.83 -0.92
CA GLY A 359 0.16 10.36 -1.12
C GLY A 359 1.20 11.06 -0.25
N PRO A 360 1.16 12.41 -0.07
CA PRO A 360 2.09 13.09 0.83
C PRO A 360 2.10 12.55 2.27
N SER A 361 1.01 11.95 2.74
CA SER A 361 0.94 11.41 4.10
C SER A 361 1.57 10.03 4.25
N ILE A 362 1.93 9.34 3.14
CA ILE A 362 2.42 7.96 3.19
C ILE A 362 3.60 7.65 2.27
N SER A 363 3.99 8.52 1.34
CA SER A 363 5.02 8.20 0.33
C SER A 363 5.85 9.39 -0.13
N ASN A 364 6.89 9.09 -0.92
CA ASN A 364 7.78 10.10 -1.48
C ASN A 364 7.32 10.64 -2.85
N LEU A 365 6.60 9.82 -3.62
CA LEU A 365 6.13 10.18 -4.94
C LEU A 365 4.97 9.27 -5.37
N TRP A 366 4.21 9.72 -6.37
CA TRP A 366 3.06 8.99 -6.91
C TRP A 366 2.81 9.28 -8.38
N ARG A 367 2.53 8.22 -9.14
CA ARG A 367 2.09 8.31 -10.53
C ARG A 367 0.76 9.04 -10.62
N THR A 368 0.70 10.07 -11.45
CA THR A 368 -0.50 10.90 -11.67
C THR A 368 -1.26 10.54 -12.95
N THR A 369 -0.64 9.75 -13.82
CA THR A 369 -1.15 9.38 -15.14
C THR A 369 -0.92 7.91 -15.45
N GLY A 370 -1.65 7.39 -16.45
CA GLY A 370 -1.30 6.12 -17.12
C GLY A 370 0.07 6.16 -17.77
N ASP A 371 0.47 5.01 -18.33
CA ASP A 371 1.83 4.82 -18.84
C ASP A 371 2.13 5.72 -20.05
N ILE A 372 3.36 6.24 -20.07
CA ILE A 372 3.88 6.99 -21.20
C ILE A 372 4.13 6.07 -22.39
N ALA A 373 4.06 6.65 -23.57
CA ALA A 373 4.58 6.06 -24.80
C ALA A 373 5.49 7.06 -25.50
N TRP A 374 6.44 6.55 -26.29
CA TRP A 374 7.39 7.28 -27.12
C TRP A 374 6.76 8.06 -28.31
N THR A 375 5.65 8.76 -28.08
CA THR A 375 4.97 9.61 -29.06
C THR A 375 4.72 10.99 -28.47
N TRP A 376 4.83 12.04 -29.28
CA TRP A 376 4.61 13.41 -28.81
C TRP A 376 3.21 13.63 -28.22
N LYS A 377 2.21 12.94 -28.78
CA LYS A 377 0.85 12.94 -28.24
C LYS A 377 0.82 12.45 -26.79
N SER A 378 1.48 11.33 -26.49
CA SER A 378 1.52 10.80 -25.12
C SER A 378 2.26 11.74 -24.18
N VAL A 379 3.39 12.31 -24.61
CA VAL A 379 4.14 13.31 -23.84
C VAL A 379 3.25 14.49 -23.43
N MET A 380 2.52 15.07 -24.40
CA MET A 380 1.64 16.20 -24.15
C MET A 380 0.41 15.82 -23.32
N ASP A 381 -0.21 14.68 -23.59
CA ASP A 381 -1.37 14.19 -22.83
C ASP A 381 -1.04 14.02 -21.34
N LEU A 382 0.17 13.55 -21.03
CA LEU A 382 0.63 13.36 -19.65
C LEU A 382 1.03 14.68 -18.99
N TYR A 383 1.76 15.54 -19.70
CA TYR A 383 2.10 16.89 -19.24
C TYR A 383 0.84 17.70 -18.85
N GLU A 384 -0.17 17.74 -19.72
CA GLU A 384 -1.39 18.53 -19.49
C GLU A 384 -2.21 18.04 -18.28
N ARG A 385 -2.15 16.75 -17.96
CA ARG A 385 -2.80 16.17 -16.77
C ARG A 385 -2.01 16.42 -15.49
N ASN A 386 -0.68 16.45 -15.57
CA ASN A 386 0.18 16.57 -14.41
C ASN A 386 0.42 18.03 -13.99
N VAL A 387 0.55 18.96 -14.96
CA VAL A 387 0.86 20.36 -14.68
C VAL A 387 -0.09 21.05 -13.69
N PRO A 388 -1.42 20.79 -13.68
CA PRO A 388 -2.33 21.40 -12.70
C PRO A 388 -2.16 20.87 -11.27
N LEU A 389 -1.42 19.77 -11.09
CA LEU A 389 -1.20 19.11 -9.80
C LEU A 389 0.01 19.67 -9.03
N TYR A 390 0.71 20.67 -9.58
CA TYR A 390 1.84 21.32 -8.91
C TYR A 390 1.58 21.74 -7.44
N PRO A 391 0.35 22.12 -6.99
CA PRO A 391 0.14 22.50 -5.59
C PRO A 391 0.32 21.35 -4.59
N TYR A 392 0.34 20.10 -5.07
CA TYR A 392 0.54 18.91 -4.24
C TYR A 392 1.99 18.44 -4.19
N ALA A 393 2.89 19.04 -4.98
CA ALA A 393 4.31 18.73 -4.96
C ALA A 393 5.05 19.59 -3.93
N SER A 394 5.96 18.99 -3.18
CA SER A 394 6.81 19.68 -2.20
C SER A 394 8.06 18.84 -1.90
N PRO A 395 9.10 19.40 -1.24
CA PRO A 395 10.28 18.63 -0.87
C PRO A 395 9.92 17.36 -0.10
N GLY A 396 10.30 16.20 -0.64
CA GLY A 396 9.95 14.88 -0.11
C GLY A 396 8.76 14.21 -0.79
N HIS A 397 8.00 14.92 -1.63
CA HIS A 397 6.68 14.53 -2.15
C HIS A 397 6.45 15.02 -3.59
N TRP A 398 6.54 14.12 -4.58
CA TRP A 398 6.54 14.51 -6.00
C TRP A 398 5.46 13.84 -6.84
N ASN A 399 4.85 14.62 -7.73
CA ASN A 399 3.99 14.10 -8.78
C ASN A 399 4.84 13.43 -9.86
N ASP A 400 4.46 12.22 -10.27
CA ASP A 400 5.17 11.43 -11.27
C ASP A 400 4.31 11.24 -12.54
N PRO A 401 4.56 11.97 -13.63
CA PRO A 401 3.91 11.75 -14.92
C PRO A 401 4.54 10.62 -15.75
N ASP A 402 5.29 9.72 -15.10
CA ASP A 402 5.98 8.56 -15.66
C ASP A 402 7.40 8.82 -16.20
N MET A 403 8.09 7.72 -16.51
CA MET A 403 9.49 7.65 -16.93
C MET A 403 9.80 8.43 -18.22
N LEU A 404 11.07 8.75 -18.45
CA LEU A 404 11.53 9.46 -19.64
C LEU A 404 11.62 8.52 -20.85
N GLU A 405 11.09 8.99 -22.00
CA GLU A 405 11.21 8.33 -23.31
C GLU A 405 12.33 8.93 -24.18
N VAL A 406 13.27 9.67 -23.56
CA VAL A 406 14.36 10.34 -24.29
C VAL A 406 15.23 9.31 -25.01
N GLY A 407 15.39 9.46 -26.33
CA GLY A 407 16.15 8.56 -27.19
C GLY A 407 15.42 7.27 -27.58
N ASN A 408 14.20 7.06 -27.10
CA ASN A 408 13.37 5.93 -27.51
C ASN A 408 12.55 6.27 -28.75
N GLY A 409 12.33 5.25 -29.58
CA GLY A 409 11.29 5.33 -30.59
C GLY A 409 11.58 6.30 -31.74
N LYS A 410 10.63 7.18 -32.04
CA LYS A 410 10.63 8.09 -33.21
C LYS A 410 10.39 9.56 -32.83
N LEU A 411 10.50 9.92 -31.54
CA LEU A 411 10.50 11.33 -31.15
C LEU A 411 11.65 12.05 -31.87
N THR A 412 11.37 13.19 -32.47
CA THR A 412 12.40 14.06 -33.05
C THR A 412 13.30 14.60 -31.94
N LEU A 413 14.51 15.07 -32.29
CA LEU A 413 15.41 15.67 -31.29
C LEU A 413 14.76 16.87 -30.56
N ALA A 414 13.95 17.65 -31.28
CA ALA A 414 13.21 18.77 -30.68
C ALA A 414 12.15 18.29 -29.67
N GLU A 415 11.40 17.24 -30.00
CA GLU A 415 10.41 16.64 -29.08
C GLU A 415 11.09 15.99 -27.88
N ASN A 416 12.24 15.33 -28.05
CA ASN A 416 13.04 14.80 -26.94
C ASN A 416 13.47 15.90 -25.96
N ARG A 417 14.00 17.02 -26.49
CA ARG A 417 14.39 18.19 -25.69
C ARG A 417 13.19 18.81 -24.96
N ALA A 418 12.07 18.95 -25.66
CA ALA A 418 10.84 19.48 -25.06
C ALA A 418 10.30 18.56 -23.96
N HIS A 419 10.23 17.25 -24.22
CA HIS A 419 9.84 16.23 -23.23
C HIS A 419 10.68 16.33 -21.96
N PHE A 420 12.00 16.30 -22.09
CA PHE A 420 12.91 16.41 -20.95
C PHE A 420 12.73 17.72 -20.18
N ALA A 421 12.64 18.86 -20.89
CA ALA A 421 12.47 20.16 -20.28
C ALA A 421 11.14 20.28 -19.51
N LEU A 422 10.04 19.77 -20.07
CA LEU A 422 8.72 19.79 -19.42
C LEU A 422 8.73 18.97 -18.12
N TRP A 423 9.35 17.80 -18.11
CA TRP A 423 9.49 16.98 -16.90
C TRP A 423 10.32 17.69 -15.82
N CYS A 424 11.41 18.36 -16.22
CA CYS A 424 12.20 19.18 -15.30
C CYS A 424 11.38 20.34 -14.72
N MET A 425 10.62 21.05 -15.55
CA MET A 425 9.79 22.20 -15.13
C MET A 425 8.67 21.79 -14.16
N MET A 426 8.14 20.58 -14.28
CA MET A 426 7.12 20.03 -13.37
C MET A 426 7.70 19.49 -12.06
N ALA A 427 9.03 19.49 -11.88
CA ALA A 427 9.71 18.79 -10.80
C ALA A 427 9.32 17.30 -10.73
N SER A 428 9.17 16.66 -11.90
CA SER A 428 8.93 15.24 -12.01
C SER A 428 10.18 14.43 -11.62
N PRO A 429 10.04 13.19 -11.13
CA PRO A 429 11.12 12.22 -11.16
C PRO A 429 11.72 12.10 -12.57
N LEU A 430 13.04 12.08 -12.65
CA LEU A 430 13.75 11.96 -13.93
C LEU A 430 14.35 10.55 -14.02
N LEU A 431 13.50 9.58 -14.34
CA LEU A 431 13.89 8.19 -14.53
C LEU A 431 14.11 7.92 -16.03
N LEU A 432 15.37 7.75 -16.44
CA LEU A 432 15.75 7.35 -17.79
C LEU A 432 15.17 5.97 -18.12
N GLY A 433 14.60 5.81 -19.31
CA GLY A 433 13.96 4.57 -19.75
C GLY A 433 14.59 3.96 -21.01
N ASN A 434 15.88 4.20 -21.25
CA ASN A 434 16.54 3.97 -22.55
C ASN A 434 17.77 3.05 -22.44
N ASP A 435 18.34 2.67 -23.59
CA ASP A 435 19.61 1.95 -23.65
C ASP A 435 20.79 2.92 -23.74
N VAL A 436 21.32 3.35 -22.59
CA VAL A 436 22.45 4.30 -22.49
C VAL A 436 23.72 3.77 -23.17
N VAL A 437 23.90 2.45 -23.26
CA VAL A 437 25.08 1.83 -23.89
C VAL A 437 25.15 2.16 -25.38
N ASN A 438 24.00 2.14 -26.06
CA ASN A 438 23.92 2.35 -27.51
C ASN A 438 23.23 3.67 -27.89
N MET A 439 23.03 4.56 -26.92
CA MET A 439 22.35 5.83 -27.12
C MET A 439 23.19 6.78 -27.98
N LYS A 440 22.54 7.50 -28.89
CA LYS A 440 23.22 8.54 -29.67
C LYS A 440 23.68 9.67 -28.76
N LYS A 441 24.88 10.18 -29.02
CA LYS A 441 25.48 11.29 -28.29
C LYS A 441 24.56 12.52 -28.17
N GLU A 442 23.83 12.87 -29.23
CA GLU A 442 22.90 14.01 -29.25
C GLU A 442 21.70 13.90 -28.29
N HIS A 443 21.42 12.69 -27.78
CA HIS A 443 20.39 12.47 -26.77
C HIS A 443 20.98 12.38 -25.35
N LEU A 444 22.27 12.05 -25.23
CA LEU A 444 22.99 12.04 -23.95
C LEU A 444 23.37 13.46 -23.51
N GLU A 445 23.74 14.31 -24.48
CA GLU A 445 23.94 15.76 -24.31
C GLU A 445 22.61 16.50 -24.16
#